data_AF-A0A7Y5LE98-F1
#
_entry.id   AF-A0A7Y5LE98-F1
#
_cell.length_a   1.000
_cell.length_b   1.000
_cell.length_c   1.000
_cell.angle_alpha   90.00
_cell.angle_beta   90.00
_cell.angle_gamma   90.00
#
_symmetry.space_group_name_H-M   'P 1'
#
loop_
_entity.id
_entity.type
_entity.pdbx_description
1 polymer ?
#
loop_
_entity_poly.entity_id
_entity_poly.type
_entity_poly.pdbx_seq_one_letter_code
_entity_poly.pdbx_strand_id
1 'polypeptide(L)' 'MDLRKPSGLFFTLLGAILLAVSATGPGRHAPLTDVNINLYAGIGMLIFGGLLLWMAHRHS' A
#
# COMPACT_ATOMS: atom_id res chain seq x y z
N MET A 1 -15.75 -9.01 -15.52
CA MET A 1 -14.34 -8.63 -15.23
C MET A 1 -14.14 -8.67 -13.73
N ASP A 2 -13.15 -9.41 -13.25
CA ASP A 2 -12.94 -9.59 -11.81
C ASP A 2 -12.27 -8.34 -11.23
N LEU A 3 -13.07 -7.45 -10.62
CA LEU A 3 -12.63 -6.13 -10.16
C LEU A 3 -11.53 -6.22 -9.09
N ARG A 4 -11.40 -7.37 -8.43
CA ARG A 4 -10.40 -7.66 -7.40
C ARG A 4 -8.97 -7.60 -7.94
N LYS A 5 -8.74 -8.00 -9.19
CA LYS A 5 -7.39 -7.98 -9.82
C LYS A 5 -6.87 -6.54 -10.05
N PRO A 6 -7.58 -5.66 -10.78
CA PRO A 6 -7.11 -4.29 -11.01
C PRO A 6 -7.07 -3.48 -9.71
N SER A 7 -8.06 -3.63 -8.82
CA SER A 7 -8.03 -2.95 -7.52
C SER A 7 -6.89 -3.46 -6.63
N GLY A 8 -6.67 -4.78 -6.56
CA GLY A 8 -5.57 -5.37 -5.80
C GLY A 8 -4.20 -4.90 -6.28
N LEU A 9 -3.99 -4.84 -7.61
CA LEU A 9 -2.78 -4.29 -8.20
C LEU A 9 -2.58 -2.82 -7.84
N PHE A 10 -3.63 -2.00 -7.96
CA PHE A 10 -3.58 -0.58 -7.64
C PHE A 10 -3.16 -0.33 -6.19
N PHE A 11 -3.83 -0.96 -5.22
CA PHE A 11 -3.52 -0.77 -3.80
C PHE A 11 -2.14 -1.31 -3.43
N THR A 12 -1.74 -2.45 -4.00
CA THR A 12 -0.41 -3.02 -3.76
C THR A 12 0.68 -2.09 -4.30
N LEU A 13 0.53 -1.58 -5.52
CA LEU A 13 1.48 -0.66 -6.14
C LEU A 13 1.59 0.66 -5.35
N LEU A 14 0.45 1.24 -4.98
CA LEU A 14 0.41 2.48 -4.22
C LEU A 14 1.06 2.31 -2.83
N GLY A 15 0.78 1.19 -2.15
CA GLY A 15 1.42 0.87 -0.89
C GLY A 15 2.94 0.69 -1.00
N ALA A 16 3.41 0.02 -2.05
CA ALA A 16 4.84 -0.12 -2.32
C ALA A 16 5.53 1.23 -2.57
N ILE A 17 4.88 2.15 -3.30
CA ILE A 17 5.38 3.51 -3.52
C ILE A 17 5.49 4.27 -2.20
N LEU A 18 4.48 4.19 -1.33
CA LEU A 18 4.49 4.86 -0.03
C LEU A 18 5.59 4.31 0.90
N LEU A 19 5.86 3.00 0.85
CA LEU A 19 7.01 2.41 1.55
C LEU A 19 8.34 2.92 0.99
N ALA A 20 8.50 3.00 -0.33
CA ALA A 20 9.71 3.51 -0.96
C ALA A 20 9.97 4.98 -0.62
N VAL A 21 8.91 5.81 -0.61
CA VAL A 21 8.98 7.21 -0.17
C VAL A 21 9.36 7.30 1.32
N SER A 22 8.81 6.41 2.15
CA SER A 22 9.13 6.35 3.58
C SER A 22 10.59 5.97 3.84
N ALA A 23 11.13 5.03 3.06
CA ALA A 23 12.51 4.55 3.20
C ALA A 23 13.56 5.55 2.70
N THR A 24 13.22 6.35 1.69
CA THR A 24 14.13 7.35 1.09
C THR A 24 14.07 8.73 1.74
N GLY A 25 13.08 8.97 2.61
CA GLY A 25 12.94 10.22 3.35
C GLY A 25 12.66 10.03 4.85
N PRO A 26 13.53 9.36 5.63
CA PRO A 26 13.45 9.38 7.09
C PRO A 26 13.63 10.83 7.57
N GLY A 27 12.54 11.49 7.98
CA GLY A 27 12.51 12.93 8.26
C GLY A 27 11.41 13.69 7.50
N ARG A 28 10.79 13.10 6.47
CA ARG A 28 9.64 13.68 5.76
C ARG A 28 8.33 13.31 6.45
N HIS A 29 8.18 13.78 7.68
CA HIS A 29 6.93 13.71 8.44
C HIS A 29 6.13 14.99 8.16
N ALA A 30 4.81 14.91 8.17
CA ALA A 30 4.01 16.13 8.13
C ALA A 30 4.32 16.95 9.39
N PRO A 31 4.39 18.29 9.35
CA PRO A 31 4.73 19.12 10.50
C PRO A 31 3.84 18.91 11.74
N LEU A 32 2.67 18.30 11.55
CA LEU A 32 1.62 18.05 12.53
C LEU A 32 1.67 16.63 13.13
N THR A 33 2.65 15.81 12.76
CA THR A 33 2.70 14.41 13.20
C THR A 33 4.14 13.92 13.31
N ASP A 34 4.49 13.35 14.46
CA ASP A 34 5.82 12.76 14.70
C ASP A 34 6.01 11.41 13.99
N VAL A 35 4.92 10.78 13.56
CA VAL A 35 4.91 9.47 12.90
C VAL A 35 4.99 9.56 11.38
N ASN A 36 5.68 8.62 10.73
CA ASN A 36 5.73 8.56 9.28
C ASN A 36 4.40 8.01 8.71
N ILE A 37 3.44 8.89 8.42
CA ILE A 37 2.12 8.50 7.88
C ILE A 37 2.23 7.68 6.59
N ASN A 38 3.21 7.96 5.72
CA ASN A 38 3.41 7.20 4.49
C ASN A 38 3.72 5.74 4.79
N LEU A 39 4.46 5.45 5.87
CA LEU A 39 4.78 4.09 6.29
C LEU A 39 3.51 3.35 6.71
N TYR A 40 2.72 3.94 7.62
CA TYR A 40 1.48 3.31 8.11
C TYR A 40 0.44 3.12 7.00
N ALA A 41 0.21 4.16 6.19
CA ALA A 41 -0.70 4.08 5.06
C ALA A 41 -0.22 3.06 4.01
N GLY A 42 1.09 3.05 3.72
CA GLY A 42 1.70 2.12 2.77
C GLY A 42 1.57 0.66 3.20
N ILE A 43 1.83 0.35 4.47
CA ILE A 43 1.62 -0.98 5.05
C ILE A 43 0.15 -1.40 4.92
N GLY A 44 -0.78 -0.52 5.30
CA GLY A 44 -2.22 -0.80 5.21
C GLY A 44 -2.67 -1.10 3.77
N MET A 45 -2.20 -0.31 2.80
CA MET A 45 -2.49 -0.51 1.38
C MET A 45 -1.88 -1.80 0.83
N LEU A 46 -0.68 -2.18 1.24
CA LEU A 46 -0.05 -3.44 0.85
C LEU A 46 -0.80 -4.65 1.40
N ILE A 47 -1.22 -4.61 2.66
CA ILE A 47 -2.02 -5.67 3.26
C ILE A 47 -3.34 -5.82 2.50
N PHE A 48 -4.05 -4.71 2.27
CA PHE A 48 -5.34 -4.74 1.57
C PHE A 48 -5.21 -5.20 0.12
N GLY A 49 -4.28 -4.63 -0.65
CA GLY A 49 -4.02 -5.00 -2.04
C GLY A 49 -3.55 -6.45 -2.18
N GLY A 50 -2.65 -6.89 -1.29
CA GLY A 50 -2.16 -8.27 -1.25
C GLY A 50 -3.28 -9.27 -0.93
N LEU A 51 -4.15 -8.95 0.02
CA LEU A 51 -5.33 -9.75 0.31
C LEU A 51 -6.25 -9.87 -0.89
N LEU A 52 -6.54 -8.76 -1.59
CA LEU A 52 -7.36 -8.76 -2.81
C LEU A 52 -6.75 -9.61 -3.94
N LEU A 53 -5.44 -9.52 -4.13
CA LEU A 53 -4.72 -10.32 -5.13
C LEU A 53 -4.71 -11.80 -4.79
N TRP A 54 -4.46 -12.15 -3.53
CA TRP A 54 -4.53 -13.53 -3.04
C TRP A 54 -5.92 -14.12 -3.25
N MET A 55 -6.95 -13.35 -2.89
CA MET A 55 -8.35 -13.65 -3.10
C MET A 55 -8.71 -13.87 -4.57
N ALA A 56 -8.20 -13.03 -5.46
CA ALA A 56 -8.40 -13.14 -6.90
C ALA A 56 -7.65 -14.33 -7.52
N HIS A 57 -6.48 -14.67 -6.99
CA HIS A 57 -5.70 -15.83 -7.41
C HIS A 57 -6.37 -17.14 -7.00
N ARG A 58 -6.94 -17.20 -5.79
CA ARG A 58 -7.67 -18.39 -5.30
C ARG A 58 -8.98 -18.68 -6.06
N HIS A 59 -9.55 -17.68 -6.73
CA HIS A 59 -10.79 -17.78 -7.49
C HIS A 59 -10.60 -17.91 -9.01
N SER A 60 -9.36 -17.93 -9.50
CA SER A 60 -9.02 -18.20 -10.93
C SER A 60 -8.65 -19.65 -11.13
#